data_AF-A0A953QA62-F1
#
_entry.id   AF-A0A953QA62-F1
#
_cell.length_a   1.000
_cell.length_b   1.000
_cell.length_c   1.000
_cell.angle_alpha   90.00
_cell.angle_beta   90.00
_cell.angle_gamma   90.00
#
_symmetry.space_group_name_H-M   'P 1'
#
loop_
_entity.id
_entity.type
_entity.pdbx_description
1 polymer ?
#
loop_
_entity_poly.entity_id
_entity_poly.type
_entity_poly.pdbx_seq_one_letter_code
_entity_poly.pdbx_strand_id
1 'polypeptide(L)'
;MKFEIRASRLIISVALFMLLGGTSTFAQDGKLSLHVTPHQAYLFVDGRAIGEVSKHHSLALSAGDHKIELANYGYELATRTTTITAGKTTDLEVTLTPVSGNVSAPFGAMTIEGADRDAVLLNGKTPEYLVGHGDEFNHNWWWKQELVVPPGTHQVTVLTADKEVWSGPVEVPANQRVVVDVPKGVRKTVPWPRGEKLTGIPRFKTGTASATVAVAKPSAQLTVTAAQLNCGDSSQIKWTSSDAPHVEITPVGSVAPSGEQAIQPKQTTTYQLTASGPGGTTTSSATVNVNSAIQADLGLSPAEVHYKRVGDKVVETGSPALNWNATNASAVSIEPLGTVTTNGSRTLQVAPHKTDPGPVDETVNYTLTATNGCGGTETRTAALHIVGTIEPLETKLTMRSVYFPTDRPRSIKTYAGLLQSEQDTLKSIAEDFKKLLANKPDAHLVLSGHADKRGPQAYNKPLSERRAELAKRFLIEQGVPEANLETQAFGKEQNLSDDQVKDLIAQNPNVSEAQRQAVIERMPTIVLAYNRRVDLTLSTTGQESARQYPFNTDDYARLVDRNGPAKAGGVELAAERAKMK
;
A
#
# COMPACT_ATOMS: atom_id res chain seq x y z
N MET A 1 3.62 49.70 -91.32
CA MET A 1 2.39 49.50 -92.10
C MET A 1 1.21 49.65 -91.15
N LYS A 2 0.31 50.60 -91.46
CA LYS A 2 -1.04 50.84 -90.93
C LYS A 2 -1.27 51.19 -89.45
N PHE A 3 -1.77 52.43 -89.31
CA PHE A 3 -2.69 52.96 -88.31
C PHE A 3 -3.97 52.11 -88.14
N GLU A 4 -4.54 52.10 -86.93
CA GLU A 4 -5.91 52.57 -86.57
C GLU A 4 -6.11 52.40 -85.03
N ILE A 5 -6.13 53.48 -84.23
CA ILE A 5 -7.25 54.35 -83.79
C ILE A 5 -8.33 53.64 -82.93
N ARG A 6 -8.42 54.07 -81.65
CA ARG A 6 -9.59 54.52 -80.84
C ARG A 6 -9.37 54.11 -79.36
N ALA A 7 -8.89 54.95 -78.45
CA ALA A 7 -9.45 56.17 -77.85
C ALA A 7 -10.79 55.97 -77.08
N SER A 8 -10.71 55.87 -75.75
CA SER A 8 -11.54 56.53 -74.70
C SER A 8 -11.66 55.63 -73.46
N ARG A 9 -11.59 56.08 -72.20
CA ARG A 9 -11.24 57.32 -71.51
C ARG A 9 -11.04 56.88 -70.04
N LEU A 10 -9.89 57.19 -69.44
CA LEU A 10 -9.72 58.03 -68.23
C LEU A 10 -10.48 57.50 -67.00
N ILE A 11 -9.82 57.16 -65.88
CA ILE A 11 -9.27 58.13 -64.92
C ILE A 11 -7.86 57.74 -64.47
N ILE A 12 -6.97 58.73 -64.54
CA ILE A 12 -5.62 58.77 -63.96
C ILE A 12 -5.77 59.13 -62.48
N SER A 13 -5.15 58.36 -61.59
CA SER A 13 -4.67 58.89 -60.30
C SER A 13 -3.25 58.40 -60.08
N VAL A 14 -2.35 59.37 -60.03
CA VAL A 14 -0.90 59.26 -59.96
C VAL A 14 -0.45 58.68 -58.61
N ALA A 15 0.50 57.75 -58.67
CA ALA A 15 1.19 57.20 -57.52
C ALA A 15 1.94 58.29 -56.75
N LEU A 16 1.58 58.49 -55.48
CA LEU A 16 2.26 59.36 -54.52
C LEU A 16 3.25 58.52 -53.71
N PHE A 17 4.54 58.74 -53.93
CA PHE A 17 5.61 58.28 -53.05
C PHE A 17 5.52 59.07 -51.74
N MET A 18 4.90 58.50 -50.69
CA MET A 18 4.94 59.09 -49.36
C MET A 18 6.32 58.85 -48.74
N LEU A 19 7.13 59.91 -48.66
CA LEU A 19 8.13 60.02 -47.60
C LEU A 19 7.38 60.03 -46.25
N LEU A 20 7.46 58.93 -45.52
CA LEU A 20 7.18 58.91 -44.08
C LEU A 20 8.30 59.70 -43.39
N GLY A 21 8.13 61.02 -43.33
CA GLY A 21 8.82 61.85 -42.37
C GLY A 21 8.32 61.47 -40.97
N GLY A 22 8.97 60.48 -40.36
CA GLY A 22 8.84 60.26 -38.92
C GLY A 22 9.39 61.48 -38.20
N THR A 23 8.53 62.43 -37.85
CA THR A 23 8.89 63.45 -36.88
C THR A 23 9.10 62.72 -35.56
N SER A 24 10.36 62.56 -35.16
CA SER A 24 10.70 62.29 -33.76
C SER A 24 10.11 63.43 -32.94
N THR A 25 8.92 63.25 -32.38
CA THR A 25 8.45 64.10 -31.29
C THR A 25 9.41 63.83 -30.14
N PHE A 26 10.41 64.69 -29.97
CA PHE A 26 11.21 64.69 -28.76
C PHE A 26 10.23 64.81 -27.59
N ALA A 27 10.24 63.84 -26.68
CA ALA A 27 9.48 63.96 -25.44
C ALA A 27 9.95 65.26 -24.77
N GLN A 28 9.10 66.28 -24.76
CA GLN A 28 9.41 67.52 -24.08
C GLN A 28 9.45 67.25 -22.58
N ASP A 29 10.47 67.76 -21.91
CA ASP A 29 10.60 67.61 -20.47
C ASP A 29 9.49 68.37 -19.73
N GLY A 30 9.03 67.79 -18.63
CA GLY A 30 8.31 68.50 -17.57
C GLY A 30 9.25 68.77 -16.39
N LYS A 31 8.72 69.42 -15.34
CA LYS A 31 9.47 69.75 -14.13
C LYS A 31 8.83 69.06 -12.93
N LEU A 32 9.61 68.31 -12.15
CA LEU A 32 9.22 67.86 -10.82
C LEU A 32 9.70 68.89 -9.79
N SER A 33 8.79 69.35 -8.94
CA SER A 33 9.05 70.24 -7.82
C SER A 33 8.77 69.48 -6.53
N LEU A 34 9.77 69.36 -5.66
CA LEU A 34 9.76 68.39 -4.57
C LEU A 34 10.03 69.08 -3.22
N HIS A 35 9.12 68.84 -2.27
CA HIS A 35 9.24 69.30 -0.89
C HIS A 35 9.26 68.07 0.04
N VAL A 36 10.40 67.80 0.68
CA VAL A 36 10.57 66.60 1.52
C VAL A 36 10.97 66.99 2.94
N THR A 37 10.33 66.35 3.91
CA THR A 37 10.71 66.42 5.33
C THR A 37 11.08 65.02 5.82
N PRO A 38 12.29 64.80 6.36
CA PRO A 38 13.38 65.77 6.53
C PRO A 38 14.11 66.10 5.22
N HIS A 39 14.77 67.26 5.14
CA HIS A 39 15.51 67.69 3.94
C HIS A 39 16.77 66.85 3.65
N GLN A 40 17.23 66.03 4.61
CA GLN A 40 18.33 65.09 4.42
C GLN A 40 17.92 63.82 3.65
N ALA A 41 16.78 63.81 2.98
CA ALA A 41 16.39 62.69 2.13
C ALA A 41 17.12 62.71 0.80
N TYR A 42 17.55 61.54 0.33
CA TYR A 42 18.10 61.35 -0.99
C TYR A 42 17.01 60.93 -1.98
N LEU A 43 17.04 61.54 -3.16
CA LEU A 43 16.13 61.26 -4.25
C LEU A 43 16.72 60.19 -5.18
N PHE A 44 15.90 59.18 -5.47
CA PHE A 44 16.06 58.25 -6.57
C PHE A 44 14.89 58.40 -7.54
N VAL A 45 15.17 58.37 -8.84
CA VAL A 45 14.17 58.40 -9.90
C VAL A 45 14.40 57.19 -10.79
N ASP A 46 13.39 56.33 -10.91
CA ASP A 46 13.44 55.07 -11.66
C ASP A 46 14.64 54.19 -11.25
N GLY A 47 14.92 54.14 -9.95
CA GLY A 47 16.05 53.42 -9.37
C GLY A 47 17.42 54.11 -9.54
N ARG A 48 17.50 55.25 -10.24
CA ARG A 48 18.75 56.02 -10.39
C ARG A 48 18.89 57.05 -9.28
N ALA A 49 20.03 57.04 -8.60
CA ALA A 49 20.38 58.07 -7.63
C ALA A 49 20.47 59.45 -8.31
N ILE A 50 19.87 60.47 -7.70
CA ILE A 50 19.86 61.85 -8.22
C ILE A 50 20.65 62.78 -7.30
N GLY A 51 20.32 62.82 -6.00
CA GLY A 51 20.92 63.76 -5.05
C GLY A 51 20.07 64.03 -3.82
N GLU A 52 20.63 64.76 -2.87
CA GLU A 52 19.90 65.28 -1.70
C GLU A 52 18.77 66.24 -2.11
N VAL A 53 17.61 66.08 -1.48
CA VAL A 53 16.47 66.97 -1.66
C VAL A 53 16.62 68.22 -0.79
N SER A 54 17.18 69.28 -1.36
CA SER A 54 17.21 70.59 -0.69
C SER A 54 15.79 71.11 -0.39
N LYS A 55 15.69 72.13 0.47
CA LYS A 55 14.41 72.73 0.91
C LYS A 55 13.45 73.08 -0.24
N HIS A 56 13.98 73.39 -1.43
CA HIS A 56 13.24 73.58 -2.67
C HIS A 56 14.00 72.89 -3.81
N HIS A 57 13.78 71.58 -3.98
CA HIS A 57 14.42 70.82 -5.04
C HIS A 57 13.53 70.80 -6.28
N SER A 58 14.12 70.98 -7.46
CA SER A 58 13.39 70.76 -8.71
C SER A 58 14.26 70.16 -9.78
N LEU A 59 13.69 69.22 -10.54
CA LEU A 59 14.38 68.41 -11.54
C LEU A 59 13.56 68.40 -12.83
N ALA A 60 14.24 68.52 -13.98
CA ALA A 60 13.61 68.26 -15.26
C ALA A 60 13.56 66.75 -15.50
N LEU A 61 12.39 66.24 -15.87
CA LEU A 61 12.16 64.83 -16.18
C LEU A 61 11.42 64.74 -17.50
N SER A 62 11.68 63.67 -18.26
CA SER A 62 10.94 63.39 -19.48
C SER A 62 9.44 63.29 -19.19
N ALA A 63 8.60 63.69 -20.14
CA ALA A 63 7.17 63.43 -20.00
C ALA A 63 6.89 61.92 -19.93
N GLY A 64 6.09 61.48 -18.95
CA GLY A 64 5.80 60.07 -18.70
C GLY A 64 5.64 59.75 -17.21
N ASP A 65 5.40 58.48 -16.91
CA ASP A 65 5.34 57.99 -15.53
C ASP A 65 6.74 57.71 -15.01
N HIS A 66 7.03 58.22 -13.81
CA HIS A 66 8.29 58.06 -13.12
C HIS A 66 8.06 57.52 -11.71
N LYS A 67 8.92 56.58 -11.28
CA LYS A 67 9.00 56.10 -9.91
C LYS A 67 9.92 57.02 -9.11
N ILE A 68 9.37 57.68 -8.11
CA ILE A 68 10.07 58.58 -7.19
C ILE A 68 10.28 57.85 -5.87
N GLU A 69 11.53 57.70 -5.48
CA GLU A 69 11.94 56.99 -4.27
C GLU A 69 12.75 57.95 -3.38
N LEU A 70 12.36 58.07 -2.12
CA LEU A 70 12.97 58.97 -1.15
C LEU A 70 13.46 58.18 0.05
N ALA A 71 14.77 58.19 0.24
CA ALA A 71 15.45 57.42 1.26
C ALA A 71 16.22 58.34 2.20
N ASN A 72 16.05 58.13 3.50
CA ASN A 72 16.96 58.64 4.53
C ASN A 72 17.07 57.54 5.58
N TYR A 73 18.27 57.08 5.88
CA TYR A 73 18.42 55.98 6.81
C TYR A 73 17.88 56.38 8.20
N GLY A 74 17.10 55.49 8.81
CA GLY A 74 16.33 55.80 10.01
C GLY A 74 14.90 56.29 9.73
N TYR A 75 14.50 56.31 8.46
CA TYR A 75 13.12 56.52 8.01
C TYR A 75 12.67 55.38 7.09
N GLU A 76 11.37 55.21 6.95
CA GLU A 76 10.79 54.29 5.96
C GLU A 76 11.04 54.80 4.53
N LEU A 77 11.40 53.90 3.60
CA LEU A 77 11.55 54.23 2.19
C LEU A 77 10.19 54.68 1.62
N ALA A 78 10.10 55.92 1.17
CA ALA A 78 8.88 56.41 0.52
C ALA A 78 8.98 56.19 -0.99
N THR A 79 8.00 55.49 -1.56
CA THR A 79 7.86 55.29 -3.00
C THR A 79 6.57 55.94 -3.51
N ARG A 80 6.68 56.71 -4.60
CA ARG A 80 5.57 57.34 -5.31
C ARG A 80 5.69 57.10 -6.81
N THR A 81 4.58 56.89 -7.49
CA THR A 81 4.53 56.98 -8.95
C THR A 81 3.94 58.33 -9.30
N THR A 82 4.59 59.08 -10.19
CA THR A 82 4.14 60.40 -10.61
C THR A 82 4.20 60.55 -12.12
N THR A 83 3.19 61.16 -12.71
CA THR A 83 3.18 61.46 -14.14
C THR A 83 3.71 62.86 -14.38
N ILE A 84 4.81 62.95 -15.14
CA ILE A 84 5.40 64.21 -15.57
C ILE A 84 4.77 64.61 -16.90
N THR A 85 4.22 65.82 -16.95
CA THR A 85 3.63 66.37 -18.18
C THR A 85 4.59 67.37 -18.81
N ALA A 86 4.82 67.22 -20.12
CA ALA A 86 5.65 68.15 -20.91
C ALA A 86 5.30 69.62 -20.66
N GLY A 87 6.32 70.44 -20.37
CA GLY A 87 6.19 71.87 -20.15
C GLY A 87 5.43 72.30 -18.89
N LYS A 88 4.99 71.36 -18.05
CA LYS A 88 4.30 71.65 -16.77
C LYS A 88 5.19 71.30 -15.58
N THR A 89 4.87 71.92 -14.44
CA THR A 89 5.43 71.54 -13.14
C THR A 89 4.47 70.58 -12.43
N THR A 90 4.99 69.45 -11.98
CA THR A 90 4.32 68.52 -11.06
C THR A 90 4.89 68.77 -9.67
N ASP A 91 4.05 69.15 -8.71
CA ASP A 91 4.45 69.33 -7.31
C ASP A 91 4.22 68.05 -6.51
N LEU A 92 5.20 67.66 -5.71
CA LEU A 92 5.13 66.51 -4.80
C LEU A 92 5.63 66.91 -3.41
N GLU A 93 4.82 66.66 -2.40
CA GLU A 93 5.16 66.87 -0.99
C GLU A 93 5.21 65.52 -0.28
N VAL A 94 6.30 65.23 0.43
CA VAL A 94 6.51 63.96 1.12
C VAL A 94 7.10 64.19 2.51
N THR A 95 6.43 63.67 3.53
CA THR A 95 6.97 63.57 4.88
C THR A 95 7.33 62.12 5.15
N LEU A 96 8.61 61.84 5.42
CA LEU A 96 9.08 60.49 5.73
C LEU A 96 8.72 60.10 7.17
N THR A 97 8.31 58.86 7.35
CA THR A 97 8.01 58.29 8.68
C THR A 97 9.30 57.82 9.34
N PRO A 98 9.65 58.29 10.55
CA PRO A 98 10.85 57.84 11.24
C PRO A 98 10.70 56.40 11.74
N VAL A 99 11.74 55.59 11.58
CA VAL A 99 11.86 54.26 12.18
C VAL A 99 12.34 54.43 13.62
N SER A 100 11.49 54.08 14.58
CA SER A 100 11.80 54.21 16.00
C SER A 100 12.81 53.17 16.50
N GLY A 101 13.45 53.46 17.63
CA GLY A 101 14.37 52.54 18.32
C GLY A 101 15.84 52.90 18.17
N ASN A 102 16.64 52.28 19.03
CA ASN A 102 18.09 52.45 19.04
C ASN A 102 18.76 51.23 18.41
N VAL A 103 19.88 51.47 17.74
CA VAL A 103 20.83 50.42 17.37
C VAL A 103 21.73 50.14 18.56
N SER A 104 21.96 48.87 18.85
CA SER A 104 22.76 48.41 19.99
C SER A 104 24.21 48.10 19.59
N ALA A 105 25.11 48.23 20.56
CA ALA A 105 26.52 47.83 20.44
C ALA A 105 26.65 46.30 20.19
N PRO A 106 27.80 45.79 19.70
CA PRO A 106 29.05 46.52 19.41
C PRO A 106 28.96 47.34 18.13
N PHE A 107 29.80 48.38 18.04
CA PHE A 107 29.86 49.29 16.90
C PHE A 107 31.26 49.36 16.31
N GLY A 108 31.33 49.55 15.00
CA GLY A 108 32.45 50.19 14.32
C GLY A 108 31.99 51.49 13.67
N ALA A 109 32.92 52.26 13.11
CA ALA A 109 32.59 53.47 12.38
C ALA A 109 33.30 53.54 11.03
N MET A 110 32.68 54.24 10.08
CA MET A 110 33.29 54.59 8.81
C MET A 110 33.31 56.11 8.64
N THR A 111 34.42 56.60 8.09
CA THR A 111 34.54 57.96 7.57
C THR A 111 34.72 57.85 6.06
N ILE A 112 33.88 58.57 5.31
CA ILE A 112 33.93 58.62 3.84
C ILE A 112 34.43 60.00 3.44
N GLU A 113 35.67 60.09 2.98
CA GLU A 113 36.30 61.32 2.49
C GLU A 113 36.25 61.36 0.95
N GLY A 114 36.25 62.55 0.35
CA GLY A 114 36.26 62.71 -1.11
C GLY A 114 34.94 62.40 -1.81
N ALA A 115 33.84 62.27 -1.05
CA ALA A 115 32.49 62.11 -1.54
C ALA A 115 31.64 63.31 -1.08
N ASP A 116 31.21 64.17 -2.00
CA ASP A 116 30.47 65.41 -1.69
C ASP A 116 29.00 65.22 -2.04
N ARG A 117 28.15 65.06 -1.01
CA ARG A 117 26.71 64.77 -1.15
C ARG A 117 26.38 63.55 -2.03
N ASP A 118 27.37 62.70 -2.30
CA ASP A 118 27.20 61.46 -3.06
C ASP A 118 26.42 60.43 -2.24
N ALA A 119 25.62 59.60 -2.90
CA ALA A 119 24.89 58.52 -2.23
C ALA A 119 25.88 57.50 -1.67
N VAL A 120 25.77 57.17 -0.39
CA VAL A 120 26.53 56.07 0.22
C VAL A 120 25.57 54.92 0.50
N LEU A 121 25.85 53.77 -0.10
CA LEU A 121 25.07 52.55 0.06
C LEU A 121 25.95 51.44 0.65
N LEU A 122 25.37 50.63 1.52
CA LEU A 122 26.05 49.48 2.13
C LEU A 122 25.37 48.18 1.72
N ASN A 123 26.14 47.17 1.33
CA ASN A 123 25.67 45.79 1.08
C ASN A 123 24.61 45.63 -0.02
N GLY A 124 24.39 46.67 -0.84
CA GLY A 124 23.51 46.66 -2.00
C GLY A 124 23.60 47.98 -2.77
N LYS A 125 22.82 48.09 -3.86
CA LYS A 125 22.86 49.24 -4.78
C LYS A 125 21.50 49.90 -5.03
N THR A 126 20.44 49.41 -4.39
CA THR A 126 19.08 49.95 -4.52
C THR A 126 18.79 50.92 -3.37
N PRO A 127 17.72 51.74 -3.44
CA PRO A 127 17.44 52.77 -2.45
C PRO A 127 17.33 52.26 -1.01
N GLU A 128 16.90 51.01 -0.81
CA GLU A 128 16.81 50.36 0.51
C GLU A 128 18.17 50.17 1.19
N TYR A 129 19.26 50.25 0.42
CA TYR A 129 20.64 50.11 0.89
C TYR A 129 21.34 51.44 1.15
N LEU A 130 20.68 52.57 0.87
CA LEU A 130 21.20 53.90 1.19
C LEU A 130 21.34 54.07 2.71
N VAL A 131 22.51 54.54 3.14
CA VAL A 131 22.76 54.91 4.53
C VAL A 131 22.85 56.42 4.74
N GLY A 132 23.05 57.21 3.69
CA GLY A 132 23.07 58.68 3.74
C GLY A 132 24.00 59.23 2.65
N HIS A 133 24.52 60.43 2.87
CA HIS A 133 25.37 61.12 1.89
C HIS A 133 26.83 61.24 2.34
N GLY A 134 27.77 61.31 1.40
CA GLY A 134 29.21 61.34 1.70
C GLY A 134 29.64 62.47 2.64
N ASP A 135 29.04 63.66 2.52
CA ASP A 135 29.34 64.81 3.36
C ASP A 135 28.79 64.66 4.79
N GLU A 136 27.87 63.73 5.04
CA GLU A 136 27.41 63.35 6.38
C GLU A 136 28.40 62.44 7.12
N PHE A 137 29.43 61.94 6.42
CA PHE A 137 30.37 60.92 6.91
C PHE A 137 31.85 61.32 6.80
N ASN A 138 32.17 62.54 6.35
CA ASN A 138 33.56 62.98 6.12
C ASN A 138 34.35 63.33 7.41
N HIS A 139 33.68 63.32 8.56
CA HIS A 139 34.28 63.62 9.87
C HIS A 139 35.16 64.88 9.89
N ASN A 140 34.70 65.96 9.26
CA ASN A 140 35.41 67.23 9.25
C ASN A 140 35.69 67.70 10.70
N TRP A 141 36.91 68.13 11.00
CA TRP A 141 37.45 68.37 12.35
C TRP A 141 36.55 69.22 13.29
N TRP A 142 35.69 70.10 12.75
CA TRP A 142 34.74 70.91 13.52
C TRP A 142 33.38 70.24 13.78
N TRP A 143 33.02 69.20 13.00
CA TRP A 143 31.68 68.61 12.90
C TRP A 143 31.72 67.10 13.21
N LYS A 144 30.90 66.63 14.17
CA LYS A 144 30.87 65.21 14.58
C LYS A 144 29.95 64.37 13.71
N GLN A 145 30.32 64.25 12.44
CA GLN A 145 29.66 63.43 11.42
C GLN A 145 30.17 61.98 11.50
N GLU A 146 29.27 61.00 11.64
CA GLU A 146 29.61 59.60 11.92
C GLU A 146 28.66 58.61 11.22
N LEU A 147 29.21 57.73 10.37
CA LEU A 147 28.55 56.49 9.94
C LEU A 147 28.93 55.38 10.90
N VAL A 148 28.01 54.97 11.75
CA VAL A 148 28.19 53.88 12.72
C VAL A 148 27.56 52.62 12.16
N VAL A 149 28.32 51.53 12.13
CA VAL A 149 27.90 50.26 11.52
C VAL A 149 28.17 49.07 12.45
N PRO A 150 27.50 47.94 12.25
CA PRO A 150 27.88 46.70 12.92
C PRO A 150 29.32 46.32 12.55
N PRO A 151 30.14 45.80 13.47
CA PRO A 151 31.46 45.28 13.12
C PRO A 151 31.36 44.16 12.09
N GLY A 152 32.28 44.15 11.12
CA GLY A 152 32.31 43.17 10.03
C GLY A 152 32.71 43.79 8.70
N THR A 153 32.63 43.00 7.64
CA THR A 153 32.87 43.46 6.27
C THR A 153 31.58 44.00 5.66
N HIS A 154 31.63 45.22 5.13
CA HIS A 154 30.54 45.85 4.40
C HIS A 154 30.96 46.14 2.97
N GLN A 155 30.13 45.79 2.00
CA GLN A 155 30.34 46.27 0.63
C GLN A 155 29.86 47.72 0.55
N VAL A 156 30.78 48.67 0.44
CA VAL A 156 30.43 50.09 0.33
C VAL A 156 30.35 50.45 -1.14
N THR A 157 29.32 51.20 -1.54
CA THR A 157 29.17 51.77 -2.88
C THR A 157 28.87 53.25 -2.74
N VAL A 158 29.59 54.08 -3.50
CA VAL A 158 29.42 55.53 -3.53
C VAL A 158 28.99 55.95 -4.94
N LEU A 159 27.87 56.64 -5.03
CA LEU A 159 27.28 57.08 -6.29
C LEU A 159 27.22 58.61 -6.37
N THR A 160 27.87 59.19 -7.38
CA THR A 160 27.65 60.60 -7.75
C THR A 160 26.53 60.64 -8.77
N ALA A 161 25.35 61.06 -8.34
CA ALA A 161 24.10 60.78 -9.05
C ALA A 161 24.02 59.27 -9.37
N ASP A 162 23.85 58.88 -10.63
CA ASP A 162 23.71 57.48 -11.04
C ASP A 162 25.04 56.79 -11.37
N LYS A 163 26.18 57.47 -11.18
CA LYS A 163 27.50 56.94 -11.51
C LYS A 163 28.21 56.41 -10.27
N GLU A 164 28.58 55.14 -10.33
CA GLU A 164 29.47 54.53 -9.35
C GLU A 164 30.87 55.14 -9.45
N VAL A 165 31.24 55.95 -8.45
CA VAL A 165 32.57 56.57 -8.37
C VAL A 165 33.55 55.71 -7.57
N TRP A 166 33.03 54.86 -6.68
CA TRP A 166 33.81 53.86 -5.97
C TRP A 166 32.91 52.76 -5.39
N SER A 167 33.39 51.52 -5.43
CA SER A 167 32.79 50.40 -4.70
C SER A 167 33.88 49.46 -4.20
N GLY A 168 33.75 48.95 -2.99
CA GLY A 168 34.72 48.01 -2.43
C GLY A 168 34.31 47.44 -1.07
N PRO A 169 34.86 46.28 -0.69
CA PRO A 169 34.68 45.74 0.64
C PRO A 169 35.46 46.58 1.66
N VAL A 170 34.84 46.86 2.80
CA VAL A 170 35.44 47.57 3.93
C VAL A 170 35.25 46.74 5.20
N GLU A 171 36.35 46.24 5.75
CA GLU A 171 36.37 45.56 7.04
C GLU A 171 36.40 46.58 8.17
N VAL A 172 35.35 46.61 9.00
CA VAL A 172 35.19 47.55 10.11
C VAL A 172 35.24 46.79 11.44
N PRO A 173 36.37 46.85 12.17
CA PRO A 173 36.47 46.22 13.49
C PRO A 173 35.63 46.94 14.56
N ALA A 174 35.28 46.22 15.62
CA ALA A 174 34.62 46.81 16.79
C ALA A 174 35.50 47.87 17.45
N ASN A 175 34.89 48.98 17.87
CA ASN A 175 35.53 50.13 18.53
C ASN A 175 36.66 50.78 17.70
N GLN A 176 36.68 50.53 16.40
CA GLN A 176 37.58 51.17 15.46
C GLN A 176 36.81 51.96 14.42
N ARG A 177 37.49 52.92 13.81
CA ARG A 177 36.99 53.71 12.72
C ARG A 177 37.86 53.54 11.49
N VAL A 178 37.23 53.18 10.39
CA VAL A 178 37.88 53.01 9.10
C VAL A 178 37.68 54.28 8.29
N VAL A 179 38.75 54.80 7.71
CA VAL A 179 38.71 55.97 6.83
C VAL A 179 38.87 55.51 5.39
N VAL A 180 37.86 55.79 4.60
CA VAL A 180 37.78 55.49 3.16
C VAL A 180 37.92 56.80 2.41
N ASP A 181 38.96 56.91 1.58
CA ASP A 181 39.18 58.05 0.69
C ASP A 181 38.63 57.68 -0.69
N VAL A 182 37.53 58.28 -1.12
CA VAL A 182 36.97 58.08 -2.46
C VAL A 182 37.79 58.89 -3.48
N PRO A 183 38.24 58.31 -4.62
CA PRO A 183 38.04 56.93 -5.08
C PRO A 183 39.21 55.96 -4.74
N LYS A 184 40.12 56.36 -3.86
CA LYS A 184 41.36 55.60 -3.51
C LYS A 184 41.11 54.34 -2.67
N GLY A 185 39.98 54.26 -1.96
CA GLY A 185 39.62 53.15 -1.07
C GLY A 185 40.06 53.35 0.38
N VAL A 186 40.22 52.26 1.13
CA VAL A 186 40.57 52.31 2.56
C VAL A 186 41.96 52.92 2.74
N ARG A 187 42.03 54.06 3.44
CA ARG A 187 43.29 54.75 3.76
C ARG A 187 43.91 54.25 5.05
N LYS A 188 43.11 54.18 6.12
CA LYS A 188 43.59 53.83 7.48
C LYS A 188 42.46 53.36 8.37
N THR A 189 42.81 52.61 9.40
CA THR A 189 41.94 52.28 10.52
C THR A 189 42.53 52.85 11.80
N VAL A 190 41.72 53.54 12.59
CA VAL A 190 42.15 54.23 13.82
C VAL A 190 41.29 53.81 15.02
N PRO A 191 41.83 53.84 16.24
CA PRO A 191 41.02 53.65 17.45
C PRO A 191 39.85 54.63 17.51
N TRP A 192 38.70 54.17 17.98
CA TRP A 192 37.52 55.00 18.19
C TRP A 192 36.98 54.82 19.62
N PRO A 193 37.61 55.46 20.63
CA PRO A 193 37.28 55.28 22.06
C PRO A 193 35.86 55.70 22.43
N ARG A 194 35.20 56.50 21.58
CA ARG A 194 33.78 56.84 21.75
C ARG A 194 32.90 55.60 21.57
N GLY A 195 33.23 54.73 20.61
CA GLY A 195 32.48 53.50 20.32
C GLY A 195 32.35 52.59 21.55
N GLU A 196 33.42 52.48 22.35
CA GLU A 196 33.45 51.67 23.58
C GLU A 196 32.43 52.13 24.64
N LYS A 197 32.02 53.40 24.59
CA LYS A 197 31.09 54.01 25.56
C LYS A 197 29.65 54.03 25.08
N LEU A 198 29.40 53.71 23.80
CA LEU A 198 28.06 53.71 23.23
C LEU A 198 27.39 52.35 23.50
N THR A 199 26.19 52.37 24.07
CA THR A 199 25.39 51.17 24.34
C THR A 199 24.16 51.10 23.44
N GLY A 200 23.57 52.25 23.11
CA GLY A 200 22.46 52.38 22.17
C GLY A 200 22.40 53.78 21.58
N ILE A 201 22.23 53.88 20.26
CA ILE A 201 22.15 55.15 19.53
C ILE A 201 20.92 55.16 18.61
N PRO A 202 20.19 56.28 18.49
CA PRO A 202 19.12 56.40 17.51
C PRO A 202 19.63 56.14 16.10
N ARG A 203 18.79 55.56 15.24
CA ARG A 203 19.12 55.24 13.84
C ARG A 203 19.59 56.44 13.03
N PHE A 204 18.97 57.59 13.27
CA PHE A 204 19.34 58.87 12.70
C PHE A 204 19.28 59.95 13.76
N LYS A 205 20.33 60.76 13.84
CA LYS A 205 20.37 61.95 14.68
C LYS A 205 21.05 63.08 13.91
N THR A 206 20.35 64.19 13.76
CA THR A 206 20.88 65.42 13.18
C THR A 206 20.91 66.57 14.20
N GLY A 207 21.83 67.51 14.01
CA GLY A 207 21.99 68.74 14.77
C GLY A 207 22.59 69.83 13.88
N THR A 208 22.73 71.06 14.39
CA THR A 208 23.11 72.25 13.60
C THR A 208 24.35 72.06 12.72
N ALA A 209 25.24 71.13 13.09
CA ALA A 209 26.36 70.71 12.26
C ALA A 209 26.93 69.32 12.62
N SER A 210 26.06 68.36 12.95
CA SER A 210 26.48 66.98 13.20
C SER A 210 25.39 66.02 12.76
N ALA A 211 25.77 64.96 12.04
CA ALA A 211 24.88 63.86 11.69
C ALA A 211 25.47 62.56 12.24
N THR A 212 24.62 61.69 12.79
CA THR A 212 24.99 60.33 13.14
C THR A 212 23.97 59.39 12.51
N VAL A 213 24.46 58.52 11.65
CA VAL A 213 23.69 57.41 11.08
C VAL A 213 24.17 56.14 11.76
N ALA A 214 23.26 55.42 12.39
CA ALA A 214 23.54 54.16 13.05
C ALA A 214 22.85 53.03 12.30
N VAL A 215 23.63 52.24 11.56
CA VAL A 215 23.13 51.14 10.76
C VAL A 215 22.87 49.93 11.65
N ALA A 216 21.66 49.39 11.57
CA ALA A 216 21.22 48.25 12.36
C ALA A 216 21.59 46.95 11.66
N LYS A 217 22.08 45.97 12.43
CA LYS A 217 22.29 44.62 11.93
C LYS A 217 20.93 43.94 11.69
N PRO A 218 20.71 43.29 10.53
CA PRO A 218 19.53 42.48 10.31
C PRO A 218 19.29 41.43 11.39
N SER A 219 18.03 41.19 11.75
CA SER A 219 17.64 40.04 12.57
C SER A 219 16.97 38.97 11.71
N ALA A 220 17.15 37.71 12.08
CA ALA A 220 16.51 36.57 11.44
C ALA A 220 16.22 35.51 12.49
N GLN A 221 14.98 35.06 12.56
CA GLN A 221 14.55 33.96 13.41
C GLN A 221 13.63 33.05 12.62
N LEU A 222 13.97 31.77 12.57
CA LEU A 222 13.20 30.72 11.92
C LEU A 222 12.97 29.58 12.91
N THR A 223 11.72 29.15 13.05
CA THR A 223 11.35 27.99 13.87
C THR A 223 10.47 27.03 13.08
N VAL A 224 10.42 25.79 13.53
CA VAL A 224 9.50 24.76 13.02
C VAL A 224 8.62 24.25 14.17
N THR A 225 7.36 23.97 13.91
CA THR A 225 6.44 23.44 14.92
C THR A 225 6.74 21.98 15.28
N ALA A 226 7.19 21.19 14.31
CA ALA A 226 7.68 19.83 14.49
C ALA A 226 8.96 19.59 13.68
N ALA A 227 10.02 19.15 14.37
CA ALA A 227 11.34 18.88 13.77
C ALA A 227 11.57 17.40 13.42
N GLN A 228 10.68 16.50 13.83
CA GLN A 228 10.70 15.06 13.54
C GLN A 228 9.33 14.69 12.97
N LEU A 229 9.31 14.13 11.76
CA LEU A 229 8.10 13.77 11.04
C LEU A 229 8.19 12.32 10.57
N ASN A 230 7.08 11.58 10.65
CA ASN A 230 6.93 10.38 9.85
C ASN A 230 6.57 10.77 8.41
N CYS A 231 6.71 9.83 7.49
CA CYS A 231 6.46 10.11 6.09
C CYS A 231 4.98 10.49 5.87
N GLY A 232 4.76 11.65 5.24
CA GLY A 232 3.42 12.18 5.00
C GLY A 232 2.90 13.09 6.10
N ASP A 233 3.58 13.21 7.24
CA ASP A 233 3.25 14.23 8.24
C ASP A 233 3.63 15.63 7.74
N SER A 234 2.94 16.64 8.25
CA SER A 234 3.22 18.06 7.96
C SER A 234 3.77 18.80 9.17
N SER A 235 4.57 19.83 8.93
CA SER A 235 5.03 20.81 9.93
C SER A 235 4.72 22.23 9.44
N GLN A 236 5.01 23.23 10.26
CA GLN A 236 4.95 24.64 9.87
C GLN A 236 6.29 25.31 10.16
N ILE A 237 6.80 26.06 9.19
CA ILE A 237 7.86 27.05 9.43
C ILE A 237 7.22 28.37 9.85
N LYS A 238 7.83 29.05 10.82
CA LYS A 238 7.46 30.39 11.25
C LYS A 238 8.70 31.26 11.33
N TRP A 239 8.63 32.47 10.79
CA TRP A 239 9.77 33.36 10.75
C TRP A 239 9.44 34.81 11.08
N THR A 240 10.47 35.50 11.54
CA THR A 240 10.48 36.95 11.74
C THR A 240 11.88 37.48 11.44
N SER A 241 11.94 38.66 10.83
CA SER A 241 13.16 39.40 10.55
C SER A 241 12.92 40.90 10.69
N SER A 242 13.99 41.66 10.87
CA SER A 242 13.98 43.12 10.92
C SER A 242 15.23 43.65 10.21
N ASP A 243 15.18 44.91 9.77
CA ASP A 243 16.33 45.60 9.16
C ASP A 243 16.86 44.93 7.89
N ALA A 244 15.99 44.18 7.22
CA ALA A 244 16.27 43.41 6.02
C ALA A 244 15.21 43.70 4.94
N PRO A 245 15.49 44.59 3.98
CA PRO A 245 14.62 44.75 2.80
C PRO A 245 14.53 43.48 1.96
N HIS A 246 15.49 42.56 2.06
CA HIS A 246 15.49 41.29 1.35
C HIS A 246 15.51 40.11 2.33
N VAL A 247 14.49 39.26 2.22
CA VAL A 247 14.31 38.08 3.06
C VAL A 247 13.96 36.89 2.19
N GLU A 248 14.70 35.80 2.36
CA GLU A 248 14.55 34.58 1.59
C GLU A 248 14.66 33.36 2.52
N ILE A 249 13.87 32.32 2.25
CA ILE A 249 14.00 31.03 2.91
C ILE A 249 14.38 30.01 1.85
N THR A 250 15.57 29.41 1.91
CA THR A 250 15.86 28.24 1.06
C THR A 250 15.20 26.99 1.66
N PRO A 251 14.51 26.14 0.89
CA PRO A 251 14.27 26.19 -0.56
C PRO A 251 12.92 26.84 -0.98
N VAL A 252 12.27 27.61 -0.12
CA VAL A 252 10.95 28.23 -0.37
C VAL A 252 11.02 29.40 -1.37
N GLY A 253 12.03 30.26 -1.27
CA GLY A 253 12.19 31.49 -2.05
C GLY A 253 11.99 32.77 -1.22
N SER A 254 11.78 33.90 -1.90
CA SER A 254 11.57 35.20 -1.25
C SER A 254 10.29 35.22 -0.42
N VAL A 255 10.36 35.80 0.78
CA VAL A 255 9.25 35.88 1.73
C VAL A 255 9.12 37.29 2.31
N ALA A 256 7.95 37.58 2.88
CA ALA A 256 7.77 38.78 3.69
C ALA A 256 8.65 38.72 4.96
N PRO A 257 8.94 39.87 5.61
CA PRO A 257 9.79 39.90 6.80
C PRO A 257 9.31 39.03 7.96
N SER A 258 8.01 38.76 8.05
CA SER A 258 7.42 37.82 8.98
C SER A 258 6.34 36.99 8.31
N GLY A 259 6.14 35.77 8.79
CA GLY A 259 5.13 34.88 8.26
C GLY A 259 5.20 33.47 8.83
N GLU A 260 4.28 32.64 8.35
CA GLU A 260 4.25 31.21 8.61
C GLU A 260 3.78 30.46 7.36
N GLN A 261 4.28 29.25 7.17
CA GLN A 261 3.97 28.42 6.00
C GLN A 261 3.99 26.94 6.36
N ALA A 262 2.96 26.20 5.92
CA ALA A 262 2.91 24.76 6.04
C ALA A 262 3.89 24.07 5.09
N ILE A 263 4.53 23.01 5.56
CA ILE A 263 5.52 22.22 4.83
C ILE A 263 5.28 20.72 5.03
N GLN A 264 5.56 19.94 3.99
CA GLN A 264 5.47 18.48 4.01
C GLN A 264 6.67 17.90 3.24
N PRO A 265 7.89 17.99 3.80
CA PRO A 265 9.08 17.51 3.11
C PRO A 265 9.06 15.98 2.97
N LYS A 266 9.54 15.46 1.83
CA LYS A 266 9.68 14.00 1.59
C LYS A 266 11.01 13.44 2.07
N GLN A 267 11.95 14.29 2.44
CA GLN A 267 13.30 13.95 2.91
C GLN A 267 13.70 14.93 4.01
N THR A 268 14.65 14.56 4.86
CA THR A 268 15.22 15.49 5.84
C THR A 268 15.69 16.77 5.14
N THR A 269 15.09 17.90 5.53
CA THR A 269 15.26 19.19 4.84
C THR A 269 15.63 20.25 5.87
N THR A 270 16.70 20.99 5.59
CA THR A 270 17.07 22.18 6.35
C THR A 270 16.52 23.41 5.64
N TYR A 271 15.70 24.18 6.35
CA TYR A 271 15.22 25.48 5.91
C TYR A 271 16.17 26.54 6.45
N GLN A 272 16.62 27.44 5.59
CA GLN A 272 17.52 28.54 5.98
C GLN A 272 16.90 29.86 5.58
N LEU A 273 16.53 30.65 6.58
CA LEU A 273 16.15 32.05 6.46
C LEU A 273 17.41 32.90 6.34
N THR A 274 17.48 33.72 5.31
CA THR A 274 18.53 34.72 5.06
C THR A 274 17.88 36.09 5.00
N ALA A 275 18.31 37.00 5.88
CA ALA A 275 17.82 38.37 5.97
C ALA A 275 18.99 39.33 5.70
N SER A 276 18.87 40.14 4.65
CA SER A 276 19.94 41.01 4.14
C SER A 276 19.49 42.47 4.06
N GLY A 277 20.38 43.38 4.46
CA GLY A 277 20.14 44.81 4.47
C GLY A 277 21.42 45.64 4.62
N PRO A 278 21.31 46.96 4.85
CA PRO A 278 22.46 47.86 4.95
C PRO A 278 23.48 47.44 6.01
N GLY A 279 23.03 46.84 7.13
CA GLY A 279 23.91 46.37 8.21
C GLY A 279 24.52 44.99 8.01
N GLY A 280 24.36 44.38 6.84
CA GLY A 280 24.96 43.10 6.48
C GLY A 280 23.91 42.02 6.20
N THR A 281 24.23 40.78 6.55
CA THR A 281 23.34 39.63 6.39
C THR A 281 23.34 38.78 7.66
N THR A 282 22.17 38.29 8.05
CA THR A 282 21.98 37.35 9.17
C THR A 282 21.18 36.14 8.67
N THR A 283 21.53 34.96 9.17
CA THR A 283 20.83 33.71 8.82
C THR A 283 20.29 33.00 10.04
N SER A 284 19.18 32.28 9.89
CA SER A 284 18.61 31.36 10.88
C SER A 284 18.15 30.09 10.18
N SER A 285 18.41 28.92 10.76
CA SER A 285 18.08 27.65 10.14
C SER A 285 17.29 26.75 11.07
N ALA A 286 16.37 25.97 10.50
CA ALA A 286 15.64 24.93 11.18
C ALA A 286 15.60 23.66 10.31
N THR A 287 15.90 22.51 10.90
CA THR A 287 15.92 21.22 10.18
C THR A 287 14.69 20.40 10.57
N VAL A 288 13.99 19.89 9.55
CA VAL A 288 12.92 18.92 9.70
C VAL A 288 13.43 17.57 9.24
N ASN A 289 13.50 16.62 10.16
CA ASN A 289 13.94 15.25 9.89
C ASN A 289 12.73 14.40 9.51
N VAL A 290 12.85 13.66 8.40
CA VAL A 290 11.78 12.81 7.88
C VAL A 290 12.18 11.36 8.03
N ASN A 291 11.46 10.63 8.88
CA ASN A 291 11.59 9.19 9.01
C ASN A 291 10.90 8.50 7.84
N SER A 292 11.69 7.95 6.91
CA SER A 292 11.19 7.13 5.80
C SER A 292 11.11 5.65 6.13
N ALA A 293 11.67 5.19 7.26
CA ALA A 293 11.73 3.79 7.62
C ALA A 293 10.34 3.25 7.99
N ILE A 294 9.96 2.14 7.37
CA ILE A 294 8.72 1.42 7.65
C ILE A 294 9.03 0.34 8.68
N GLN A 295 8.16 0.16 9.68
CA GLN A 295 8.22 -1.00 10.57
C GLN A 295 7.06 -1.91 10.23
N ALA A 296 7.35 -3.11 9.77
CA ALA A 296 6.36 -4.08 9.34
C ALA A 296 6.52 -5.44 10.04
N ASP A 297 5.39 -6.05 10.35
CA ASP A 297 5.23 -7.36 10.97
C ASP A 297 4.23 -8.18 10.17
N LEU A 298 4.53 -9.46 10.00
CA LEU A 298 3.65 -10.45 9.38
C LEU A 298 3.79 -11.77 10.14
N GLY A 299 2.67 -12.33 10.59
CA GLY A 299 2.68 -13.55 11.38
C GLY A 299 1.45 -14.43 11.15
N LEU A 300 1.62 -15.73 11.35
CA LEU A 300 0.58 -16.74 11.26
C LEU A 300 0.30 -17.34 12.63
N SER A 301 -0.98 -17.57 12.93
CA SER A 301 -1.39 -18.24 14.17
C SER A 301 -2.54 -19.22 13.91
N PRO A 302 -2.32 -20.54 14.06
CA PRO A 302 -1.00 -21.19 14.13
C PRO A 302 -0.23 -21.10 12.80
N ALA A 303 1.10 -21.27 12.85
CA ALA A 303 1.96 -21.34 11.66
C ALA A 303 2.01 -22.75 11.03
N GLU A 304 1.55 -23.76 11.76
CA GLU A 304 1.39 -25.13 11.27
C GLU A 304 -0.05 -25.60 11.48
N VAL A 305 -0.61 -26.29 10.49
CA VAL A 305 -1.97 -26.82 10.52
C VAL A 305 -1.99 -28.25 10.01
N HIS A 306 -2.89 -29.05 10.60
CA HIS A 306 -3.13 -30.41 10.18
C HIS A 306 -4.24 -30.47 9.13
N TYR A 307 -4.08 -31.34 8.15
CA TYR A 307 -5.03 -31.58 7.06
C TYR A 307 -5.22 -33.08 6.85
N LYS A 308 -6.47 -33.55 6.93
CA LYS A 308 -6.82 -34.93 6.61
C LYS A 308 -8.03 -34.96 5.68
N ARG A 309 -7.89 -35.67 4.56
CA ARG A 309 -8.98 -35.96 3.61
C ARG A 309 -9.12 -37.46 3.40
N VAL A 310 -10.35 -37.97 3.45
CA VAL A 310 -10.67 -39.38 3.15
C VAL A 310 -11.63 -39.42 1.98
N GLY A 311 -11.19 -39.98 0.85
CA GLY A 311 -11.91 -39.81 -0.42
C GLY A 311 -12.06 -38.32 -0.75
N ASP A 312 -13.29 -37.86 -0.94
CA ASP A 312 -13.62 -36.46 -1.26
C ASP A 312 -13.93 -35.60 -0.02
N LYS A 313 -14.00 -36.21 1.18
CA LYS A 313 -14.38 -35.50 2.41
C LYS A 313 -13.16 -35.06 3.19
N VAL A 314 -13.04 -33.75 3.42
CA VAL A 314 -12.08 -33.19 4.39
C VAL A 314 -12.62 -33.49 5.79
N VAL A 315 -11.85 -34.25 6.57
CA VAL A 315 -12.22 -34.69 7.92
C VAL A 315 -11.49 -33.91 9.00
N GLU A 316 -10.34 -33.31 8.67
CA GLU A 316 -9.57 -32.43 9.55
C GLU A 316 -8.96 -31.29 8.74
N THR A 317 -9.09 -30.05 9.22
CA THR A 317 -8.44 -28.88 8.63
C THR A 317 -8.23 -27.81 9.69
N GLY A 318 -7.09 -27.15 9.68
CA GLY A 318 -6.85 -25.94 10.49
C GLY A 318 -7.54 -24.71 9.91
N SER A 319 -7.56 -23.62 10.70
CA SER A 319 -8.03 -22.29 10.29
C SER A 319 -7.05 -21.21 10.76
N PRO A 320 -5.86 -21.11 10.14
CA PRO A 320 -4.83 -20.20 10.60
C PRO A 320 -5.21 -18.75 10.26
N ALA A 321 -4.90 -17.83 11.16
CA ALA A 321 -5.06 -16.40 10.95
C ALA A 321 -3.72 -15.79 10.53
N LEU A 322 -3.70 -15.11 9.39
CA LEU A 322 -2.61 -14.24 8.97
C LEU A 322 -2.84 -12.85 9.55
N ASN A 323 -1.90 -12.36 10.34
CA ASN A 323 -1.96 -11.05 10.99
C ASN A 323 -0.81 -10.18 10.47
N TRP A 324 -1.08 -8.91 10.21
CA TRP A 324 -0.08 -7.98 9.74
C TRP A 324 -0.26 -6.58 10.33
N ASN A 325 0.85 -5.86 10.40
CA ASN A 325 0.90 -4.46 10.78
C ASN A 325 2.08 -3.80 10.08
N ALA A 326 1.89 -2.62 9.51
CA ALA A 326 2.94 -1.83 8.89
C ALA A 326 2.74 -0.35 9.28
N THR A 327 3.60 0.14 10.16
CA THR A 327 3.59 1.55 10.60
C THR A 327 4.49 2.39 9.71
N ASN A 328 4.14 3.68 9.55
CA ASN A 328 4.80 4.61 8.62
C ASN A 328 4.73 4.19 7.13
N ALA A 329 3.84 3.25 6.80
CA ALA A 329 3.52 2.84 5.44
C ALA A 329 2.24 3.55 4.96
N SER A 330 2.18 3.88 3.67
CA SER A 330 0.96 4.39 3.03
C SER A 330 0.30 3.38 2.09
N ALA A 331 1.01 2.31 1.71
CA ALA A 331 0.48 1.23 0.90
C ALA A 331 1.07 -0.11 1.35
N VAL A 332 0.24 -1.16 1.41
CA VAL A 332 0.65 -2.52 1.78
C VAL A 332 -0.01 -3.53 0.85
N SER A 333 0.74 -4.53 0.42
CA SER A 333 0.24 -5.70 -0.29
C SER A 333 0.81 -6.97 0.31
N ILE A 334 0.03 -8.05 0.29
CA ILE A 334 0.49 -9.38 0.70
C ILE A 334 0.30 -10.30 -0.50
N GLU A 335 1.36 -10.90 -1.01
CA GLU A 335 1.24 -11.96 -2.02
C GLU A 335 0.84 -13.28 -1.33
N PRO A 336 -0.14 -14.04 -1.86
CA PRO A 336 -0.93 -13.81 -3.07
C PRO A 336 -2.25 -13.05 -2.86
N LEU A 337 -2.49 -12.48 -1.68
CA LEU A 337 -3.75 -11.83 -1.30
C LEU A 337 -4.04 -10.48 -1.98
N GLY A 338 -3.03 -9.81 -2.55
CA GLY A 338 -3.14 -8.49 -3.17
C GLY A 338 -3.01 -7.34 -2.17
N THR A 339 -3.60 -6.18 -2.49
CA THR A 339 -3.57 -4.98 -1.64
C THR A 339 -4.38 -5.16 -0.37
N VAL A 340 -3.83 -4.73 0.77
CA VAL A 340 -4.47 -4.79 2.08
C VAL A 340 -4.33 -3.44 2.81
N THR A 341 -5.08 -3.26 3.89
CA THR A 341 -4.89 -2.13 4.82
C THR A 341 -3.54 -2.24 5.54
N THR A 342 -3.08 -1.13 6.12
CA THR A 342 -1.77 -1.08 6.81
C THR A 342 -1.70 -1.99 8.04
N ASN A 343 -2.82 -2.35 8.62
CA ASN A 343 -2.94 -3.37 9.66
C ASN A 343 -4.20 -4.21 9.41
N GLY A 344 -4.19 -5.46 9.86
CA GLY A 344 -5.34 -6.34 9.73
C GLY A 344 -5.06 -7.79 10.09
N SER A 345 -6.13 -8.59 10.01
CA SER A 345 -6.09 -10.03 10.21
C SER A 345 -7.03 -10.70 9.20
N ARG A 346 -6.64 -11.87 8.69
CA ARG A 346 -7.44 -12.67 7.76
C ARG A 346 -7.31 -14.15 8.08
N THR A 347 -8.43 -14.82 8.29
CA THR A 347 -8.48 -16.30 8.35
C THR A 347 -8.25 -16.87 6.96
N LEU A 348 -7.31 -17.80 6.85
CA LEU A 348 -6.97 -18.49 5.61
C LEU A 348 -7.74 -19.80 5.49
N GLN A 349 -8.10 -20.16 4.27
CA GLN A 349 -8.64 -21.49 3.95
C GLN A 349 -7.47 -22.39 3.57
N VAL A 350 -7.34 -23.53 4.26
CA VAL A 350 -6.25 -24.47 4.05
C VAL A 350 -6.63 -25.43 2.92
N ALA A 351 -5.88 -25.39 1.83
CA ALA A 351 -6.03 -26.29 0.70
C ALA A 351 -4.63 -26.66 0.18
N PRO A 352 -4.14 -27.88 0.43
CA PRO A 352 -2.87 -28.35 -0.14
C PRO A 352 -2.92 -28.41 -1.67
N HIS A 353 -1.77 -28.26 -2.33
CA HIS A 353 -1.63 -28.46 -3.77
C HIS A 353 -1.68 -29.94 -4.14
N LYS A 354 -1.18 -30.82 -3.26
CA LYS A 354 -1.27 -32.27 -3.42
C LYS A 354 -2.73 -32.70 -3.37
N THR A 355 -3.14 -33.46 -4.37
CA THR A 355 -4.50 -34.00 -4.48
C THR A 355 -4.53 -35.53 -4.49
N ASP A 356 -3.42 -36.20 -4.80
CA ASP A 356 -3.34 -37.67 -4.78
C ASP A 356 -3.18 -38.23 -3.36
N PRO A 357 -3.62 -39.46 -3.09
CA PRO A 357 -3.38 -40.13 -1.81
C PRO A 357 -1.90 -40.14 -1.37
N GLY A 358 -1.68 -40.13 -0.05
CA GLY A 358 -0.37 -40.12 0.58
C GLY A 358 -0.21 -39.01 1.63
N PRO A 359 1.00 -38.88 2.22
CA PRO A 359 1.29 -37.81 3.18
C PRO A 359 1.26 -36.43 2.49
N VAL A 360 0.77 -35.43 3.22
CA VAL A 360 0.81 -34.01 2.88
C VAL A 360 1.87 -33.36 3.78
N ASP A 361 2.79 -32.65 3.16
CA ASP A 361 3.84 -31.86 3.80
C ASP A 361 4.17 -30.72 2.82
N GLU A 362 3.55 -29.56 3.04
CA GLU A 362 3.63 -28.41 2.13
C GLU A 362 3.82 -27.10 2.89
N THR A 363 4.58 -26.18 2.30
CA THR A 363 4.74 -24.83 2.83
C THR A 363 4.18 -23.80 1.85
N VAL A 364 3.29 -22.93 2.34
CA VAL A 364 2.73 -21.81 1.58
C VAL A 364 3.26 -20.50 2.17
N ASN A 365 3.98 -19.71 1.36
CA ASN A 365 4.55 -18.44 1.79
C ASN A 365 3.59 -17.28 1.51
N TYR A 366 3.52 -16.36 2.47
CA TYR A 366 2.85 -15.07 2.34
C TYR A 366 3.90 -13.98 2.49
N THR A 367 4.02 -13.10 1.50
CA THR A 367 5.02 -12.03 1.51
C THR A 367 4.33 -10.67 1.52
N LEU A 368 4.46 -9.96 2.63
CA LEU A 368 4.05 -8.58 2.80
C LEU A 368 5.09 -7.66 2.19
N THR A 369 4.65 -6.68 1.41
CA THR A 369 5.42 -5.54 0.92
C THR A 369 4.71 -4.26 1.33
N ALA A 370 5.40 -3.39 2.06
CA ALA A 370 4.90 -2.10 2.52
C ALA A 370 5.75 -0.97 1.94
N THR A 371 5.12 0.12 1.50
CA THR A 371 5.80 1.29 0.91
C THR A 371 5.22 2.61 1.42
N ASN A 372 5.99 3.70 1.32
CA ASN A 372 5.54 5.05 1.62
C ASN A 372 6.00 6.09 0.59
N GLY A 373 5.37 7.28 0.62
CA GLY A 373 5.63 8.38 -0.32
C GLY A 373 7.01 9.04 -0.22
N CYS A 374 7.84 8.62 0.75
CA CYS A 374 9.19 9.12 1.00
C CYS A 374 10.27 8.13 0.52
N GLY A 375 9.88 7.09 -0.21
CA GLY A 375 10.77 6.07 -0.77
C GLY A 375 11.09 4.92 0.18
N GLY A 376 10.45 4.85 1.35
CA GLY A 376 10.53 3.71 2.24
C GLY A 376 9.89 2.47 1.62
N THR A 377 10.57 1.33 1.74
CA THR A 377 10.05 0.01 1.36
C THR A 377 10.48 -1.00 2.41
N GLU A 378 9.60 -1.92 2.78
CA GLU A 378 9.89 -2.99 3.73
C GLU A 378 9.13 -4.26 3.36
N THR A 379 9.78 -5.43 3.52
CA THR A 379 9.18 -6.73 3.21
C THR A 379 9.26 -7.69 4.39
N ARG A 380 8.22 -8.52 4.57
CA ARG A 380 8.17 -9.61 5.56
C ARG A 380 7.55 -10.85 4.95
N THR A 381 8.04 -12.03 5.34
CA THR A 381 7.49 -13.30 4.87
C THR A 381 7.07 -14.16 6.05
N ALA A 382 5.88 -14.74 5.97
CA ALA A 382 5.38 -15.75 6.90
C ALA A 382 5.07 -17.03 6.13
N ALA A 383 5.45 -18.18 6.68
CA ALA A 383 5.28 -19.49 6.06
C ALA A 383 4.22 -20.28 6.81
N LEU A 384 3.19 -20.75 6.10
CA LEU A 384 2.20 -21.68 6.61
C LEU A 384 2.63 -23.11 6.26
N HIS A 385 2.86 -23.93 7.27
CA HIS A 385 3.17 -25.34 7.12
C HIS A 385 1.89 -26.18 7.21
N ILE A 386 1.65 -27.05 6.24
CA ILE A 386 0.47 -27.90 6.14
C ILE A 386 0.93 -29.35 6.17
N VAL A 387 0.54 -30.07 7.22
CA VAL A 387 0.94 -31.47 7.45
C VAL A 387 -0.27 -32.38 7.54
N GLY A 388 -0.15 -33.63 7.11
CA GLY A 388 -1.21 -34.64 7.32
C GLY A 388 -1.29 -35.68 6.22
N THR A 389 -2.50 -36.10 5.83
CA THR A 389 -2.70 -37.21 4.89
C THR A 389 -3.91 -37.04 3.97
N ILE A 390 -3.79 -37.56 2.76
CA ILE A 390 -4.91 -37.86 1.86
C ILE A 390 -5.04 -39.37 1.79
N GLU A 391 -6.12 -39.91 2.32
CA GLU A 391 -6.38 -41.35 2.37
C GLU A 391 -7.41 -41.75 1.29
N PRO A 392 -7.18 -42.86 0.58
CA PRO A 392 -8.22 -43.43 -0.28
C PRO A 392 -9.38 -43.92 0.59
N LEU A 393 -10.59 -43.89 0.04
CA LEU A 393 -11.73 -44.51 0.70
C LEU A 393 -11.56 -46.04 0.65
N GLU A 394 -11.36 -46.71 1.79
CA GLU A 394 -11.25 -48.17 1.83
C GLU A 394 -12.58 -48.84 1.43
N THR A 395 -12.53 -49.78 0.49
CA THR A 395 -13.71 -50.42 -0.13
C THR A 395 -13.91 -51.88 0.28
N LYS A 396 -13.40 -52.33 1.44
CA LYS A 396 -13.53 -53.73 1.85
C LYS A 396 -14.88 -53.97 2.56
N LEU A 397 -15.76 -54.73 1.93
CA LEU A 397 -17.08 -55.08 2.47
C LEU A 397 -17.01 -56.40 3.25
N THR A 398 -17.47 -56.47 4.49
CA THR A 398 -17.49 -57.78 5.20
C THR A 398 -18.65 -58.64 4.69
N MET A 399 -18.37 -59.50 3.70
CA MET A 399 -19.39 -60.38 3.08
C MET A 399 -19.26 -61.82 3.56
N ARG A 400 -20.41 -62.47 3.80
CA ARG A 400 -20.51 -63.90 4.11
C ARG A 400 -21.49 -64.57 3.15
N SER A 401 -21.23 -65.83 2.84
CA SER A 401 -22.12 -66.64 2.01
C SER A 401 -23.40 -66.98 2.77
N VAL A 402 -24.48 -67.20 2.03
CA VAL A 402 -25.82 -67.47 2.59
C VAL A 402 -26.20 -68.91 2.30
N TYR A 403 -26.69 -69.66 3.29
CA TYR A 403 -26.97 -71.10 3.16
C TYR A 403 -28.45 -71.45 3.14
N PHE A 404 -28.78 -72.62 2.58
CA PHE A 404 -30.16 -73.06 2.35
C PHE A 404 -30.40 -74.50 2.82
N PRO A 405 -31.60 -74.81 3.36
CA PRO A 405 -32.02 -76.19 3.60
C PRO A 405 -32.07 -77.03 2.32
N THR A 406 -32.08 -78.36 2.50
CA THR A 406 -32.30 -79.30 1.40
C THR A 406 -33.59 -78.96 0.66
N ASP A 407 -33.51 -78.94 -0.69
CA ASP A 407 -34.67 -78.72 -1.58
C ASP A 407 -35.41 -77.38 -1.38
N ARG A 408 -34.70 -76.34 -0.90
CA ARG A 408 -35.25 -75.00 -0.73
C ARG A 408 -34.43 -73.93 -1.46
N PRO A 409 -35.06 -72.85 -1.96
CA PRO A 409 -36.50 -72.57 -1.95
C PRO A 409 -37.26 -73.23 -3.12
N ARG A 410 -38.55 -73.51 -2.91
CA ARG A 410 -39.44 -74.06 -3.97
C ARG A 410 -40.13 -72.99 -4.80
N SER A 411 -40.25 -71.78 -4.25
CA SER A 411 -40.84 -70.61 -4.88
C SER A 411 -40.11 -69.38 -4.35
N ILE A 412 -39.93 -68.38 -5.20
CA ILE A 412 -39.40 -67.08 -4.77
C ILE A 412 -40.48 -66.19 -4.18
N LYS A 413 -41.78 -66.56 -4.21
CA LYS A 413 -42.87 -65.70 -3.71
C LYS A 413 -42.80 -65.46 -2.20
N THR A 414 -42.32 -66.44 -1.42
CA THR A 414 -42.13 -66.35 0.03
C THR A 414 -40.66 -66.48 0.39
N TYR A 415 -40.26 -66.11 1.60
CA TYR A 415 -38.89 -66.33 2.11
C TYR A 415 -38.66 -67.75 2.63
N ALA A 416 -39.53 -68.71 2.28
CA ALA A 416 -39.45 -70.08 2.74
C ALA A 416 -38.16 -70.76 2.23
N GLY A 417 -37.20 -70.96 3.13
CA GLY A 417 -35.89 -71.54 2.83
C GLY A 417 -34.73 -70.59 3.06
N LEU A 418 -34.97 -69.27 3.07
CA LEU A 418 -34.01 -68.28 3.55
C LEU A 418 -34.28 -68.08 5.05
N LEU A 419 -33.54 -68.81 5.89
CA LEU A 419 -33.80 -68.85 7.34
C LEU A 419 -33.41 -67.53 8.02
N GLN A 420 -33.74 -67.36 9.30
CA GLN A 420 -33.60 -66.07 9.97
C GLN A 420 -32.13 -65.63 10.06
N SER A 421 -31.22 -66.54 10.41
CA SER A 421 -29.78 -66.21 10.50
C SER A 421 -29.17 -65.77 9.16
N GLU A 422 -29.71 -66.32 8.07
CA GLU A 422 -29.34 -66.02 6.70
C GLU A 422 -29.90 -64.65 6.24
N GLN A 423 -31.10 -64.30 6.68
CA GLN A 423 -31.68 -62.96 6.51
C GLN A 423 -30.87 -61.91 7.27
N ASP A 424 -30.47 -62.18 8.51
CA ASP A 424 -29.66 -61.26 9.32
C ASP A 424 -28.29 -61.01 8.67
N THR A 425 -27.69 -62.06 8.10
CA THR A 425 -26.44 -61.95 7.31
C THR A 425 -26.62 -61.04 6.10
N LEU A 426 -27.67 -61.25 5.31
CA LEU A 426 -27.97 -60.40 4.14
C LEU A 426 -28.31 -58.95 4.55
N LYS A 427 -28.97 -58.75 5.69
CA LYS A 427 -29.26 -57.41 6.21
C LYS A 427 -27.98 -56.64 6.53
N SER A 428 -27.02 -57.26 7.22
CA SER A 428 -25.71 -56.65 7.50
C SER A 428 -24.99 -56.28 6.20
N ILE A 429 -25.01 -57.16 5.20
CA ILE A 429 -24.40 -56.90 3.89
C ILE A 429 -25.10 -55.73 3.19
N ALA A 430 -26.43 -55.66 3.23
CA ALA A 430 -27.19 -54.56 2.64
C ALA A 430 -26.84 -53.20 3.29
N GLU A 431 -26.73 -53.14 4.61
CA GLU A 431 -26.37 -51.91 5.32
C GLU A 431 -24.99 -51.41 4.92
N ASP A 432 -24.00 -52.29 4.88
CA ASP A 432 -22.63 -51.90 4.52
C ASP A 432 -22.47 -51.61 3.02
N PHE A 433 -23.17 -52.34 2.15
CA PHE A 433 -23.14 -52.08 0.72
C PHE A 433 -23.81 -50.74 0.35
N LYS A 434 -24.90 -50.34 1.04
CA LYS A 434 -25.48 -49.00 0.86
C LYS A 434 -24.51 -47.87 1.24
N LYS A 435 -23.70 -48.05 2.29
CA LYS A 435 -22.64 -47.08 2.65
C LYS A 435 -21.57 -46.99 1.55
N LEU A 436 -21.23 -48.13 0.94
CA LEU A 436 -20.31 -48.16 -0.20
C LEU A 436 -20.89 -47.40 -1.41
N LEU A 437 -22.16 -47.65 -1.75
CA LEU A 437 -22.83 -47.01 -2.89
C LEU A 437 -22.92 -45.48 -2.77
N ALA A 438 -22.96 -44.93 -1.57
CA ALA A 438 -22.91 -43.47 -1.36
C ALA A 438 -21.63 -42.81 -1.91
N ASN A 439 -20.54 -43.58 -2.03
CA ASN A 439 -19.24 -43.09 -2.49
C ASN A 439 -18.74 -43.77 -3.77
N LYS A 440 -19.27 -44.96 -4.10
CA LYS A 440 -18.98 -45.75 -5.30
C LYS A 440 -20.30 -46.21 -5.95
N PRO A 441 -21.02 -45.30 -6.65
CA PRO A 441 -22.34 -45.61 -7.21
C PRO A 441 -22.32 -46.74 -8.26
N ASP A 442 -21.15 -47.01 -8.83
CA ASP A 442 -20.87 -48.05 -9.83
C ASP A 442 -20.52 -49.42 -9.22
N ALA A 443 -20.56 -49.58 -7.89
CA ALA A 443 -20.31 -50.87 -7.27
C ALA A 443 -21.46 -51.88 -7.55
N HIS A 444 -21.13 -53.13 -7.88
CA HIS A 444 -22.11 -54.18 -8.12
C HIS A 444 -21.83 -55.44 -7.28
N LEU A 445 -22.89 -56.06 -6.75
CA LEU A 445 -22.83 -57.39 -6.13
C LEU A 445 -23.38 -58.45 -7.07
N VAL A 446 -22.60 -59.50 -7.27
CA VAL A 446 -23.00 -60.71 -7.99
C VAL A 446 -23.36 -61.79 -6.97
N LEU A 447 -24.59 -62.30 -7.04
CA LEU A 447 -25.11 -63.36 -6.20
C LEU A 447 -25.09 -64.70 -6.95
N SER A 448 -24.19 -65.58 -6.55
CA SER A 448 -23.91 -66.85 -7.22
C SER A 448 -24.55 -68.01 -6.48
N GLY A 449 -25.64 -68.55 -7.01
CA GLY A 449 -26.37 -69.66 -6.42
C GLY A 449 -25.74 -71.03 -6.72
N HIS A 450 -25.71 -71.89 -5.71
CA HIS A 450 -25.21 -73.28 -5.77
C HIS A 450 -26.24 -74.28 -5.23
N ALA A 451 -26.15 -75.52 -5.72
CA ALA A 451 -26.92 -76.66 -5.25
C ALA A 451 -26.03 -77.89 -5.06
N ASP A 452 -26.33 -78.68 -4.01
CA ASP A 452 -25.52 -79.86 -3.71
C ASP A 452 -25.61 -80.95 -4.79
N LYS A 453 -24.70 -81.92 -4.73
CA LYS A 453 -24.50 -82.90 -5.80
C LYS A 453 -25.72 -83.79 -6.08
N ARG A 454 -26.73 -83.81 -5.21
CA ARG A 454 -27.93 -84.65 -5.36
C ARG A 454 -28.86 -84.06 -6.42
N GLY A 455 -29.47 -84.92 -7.22
CA GLY A 455 -30.39 -84.53 -8.31
C GLY A 455 -29.68 -84.25 -9.66
N PRO A 456 -30.45 -84.26 -10.76
CA PRO A 456 -29.92 -83.94 -12.09
C PRO A 456 -29.60 -82.45 -12.23
N GLN A 457 -28.66 -82.10 -13.12
CA GLN A 457 -28.28 -80.70 -13.35
C GLN A 457 -29.46 -79.83 -13.80
N ALA A 458 -30.37 -80.39 -14.62
CA ALA A 458 -31.62 -79.74 -15.04
C ALA A 458 -32.55 -79.35 -13.87
N TYR A 459 -32.43 -80.00 -12.70
CA TYR A 459 -33.14 -79.62 -11.49
C TYR A 459 -32.34 -78.61 -10.66
N ASN A 460 -31.04 -78.88 -10.48
CA ASN A 460 -30.17 -78.08 -9.61
C ASN A 460 -29.91 -76.68 -10.14
N LYS A 461 -29.85 -76.49 -11.46
CA LYS A 461 -29.65 -75.18 -12.08
C LYS A 461 -30.81 -74.21 -11.73
N PRO A 462 -32.10 -74.52 -12.03
CA PRO A 462 -33.22 -73.70 -11.56
C PRO A 462 -33.34 -73.56 -10.04
N LEU A 463 -32.95 -74.57 -9.26
CA LEU A 463 -32.95 -74.47 -7.80
C LEU A 463 -31.93 -73.44 -7.31
N SER A 464 -30.72 -73.47 -7.86
CA SER A 464 -29.67 -72.50 -7.52
C SER A 464 -30.01 -71.09 -7.97
N GLU A 465 -30.67 -70.93 -9.12
CA GLU A 465 -31.20 -69.64 -9.59
C GLU A 465 -32.22 -69.07 -8.60
N ARG A 466 -33.21 -69.88 -8.17
CA ARG A 466 -34.17 -69.42 -7.15
C ARG A 466 -33.51 -69.02 -5.83
N ARG A 467 -32.37 -69.60 -5.45
CA ARG A 467 -31.62 -69.18 -4.24
C ARG A 467 -31.01 -67.80 -4.42
N ALA A 468 -30.31 -67.59 -5.54
CA ALA A 468 -29.71 -66.29 -5.87
C ALA A 468 -30.79 -65.20 -5.98
N GLU A 469 -31.90 -65.48 -6.67
CA GLU A 469 -33.03 -64.55 -6.79
C GLU A 469 -33.71 -64.25 -5.46
N LEU A 470 -33.85 -65.25 -4.59
CA LEU A 470 -34.46 -65.03 -3.27
C LEU A 470 -33.59 -64.12 -2.38
N ALA A 471 -32.26 -64.30 -2.44
CA ALA A 471 -31.30 -63.43 -1.75
C ALA A 471 -31.28 -62.02 -2.37
N LYS A 472 -31.29 -61.89 -3.71
CA LYS A 472 -31.37 -60.62 -4.42
C LYS A 472 -32.63 -59.85 -4.02
N ARG A 473 -33.80 -60.50 -4.05
CA ARG A 473 -35.06 -59.89 -3.63
C ARG A 473 -35.01 -59.38 -2.19
N PHE A 474 -34.42 -60.16 -1.28
CA PHE A 474 -34.27 -59.73 0.11
C PHE A 474 -33.39 -58.48 0.22
N LEU A 475 -32.25 -58.42 -0.48
CA LEU A 475 -31.38 -57.23 -0.49
C LEU A 475 -32.10 -55.98 -1.04
N ILE A 476 -32.93 -56.15 -2.07
CA ILE A 476 -33.77 -55.06 -2.62
C ILE A 476 -34.75 -54.56 -1.56
N GLU A 477 -35.40 -55.46 -0.82
CA GLU A 477 -36.29 -55.08 0.29
C GLU A 477 -35.55 -54.35 1.42
N GLN A 478 -34.27 -54.69 1.65
CA GLN A 478 -33.40 -53.94 2.57
C GLN A 478 -32.89 -52.60 2.00
N GLY A 479 -33.32 -52.22 0.79
CA GLY A 479 -33.05 -50.93 0.16
C GLY A 479 -31.81 -50.88 -0.73
N VAL A 480 -31.24 -52.02 -1.11
CA VAL A 480 -30.17 -52.05 -2.12
C VAL A 480 -30.78 -51.84 -3.51
N PRO A 481 -30.30 -50.91 -4.34
CA PRO A 481 -30.84 -50.70 -5.69
C PRO A 481 -30.67 -51.95 -6.55
N GLU A 482 -31.74 -52.35 -7.26
CA GLU A 482 -31.73 -53.54 -8.12
C GLU A 482 -30.67 -53.47 -9.23
N ALA A 483 -30.40 -52.26 -9.76
CA ALA A 483 -29.39 -52.03 -10.79
C ALA A 483 -27.98 -52.44 -10.34
N ASN A 484 -27.71 -52.45 -9.03
CA ASN A 484 -26.41 -52.81 -8.45
C ASN A 484 -26.32 -54.30 -8.08
N LEU A 485 -27.31 -55.12 -8.47
CA LEU A 485 -27.40 -56.54 -8.11
C LEU A 485 -27.57 -57.44 -9.36
N GLU A 486 -26.68 -58.40 -9.51
CA GLU A 486 -26.72 -59.43 -10.55
C GLU A 486 -26.83 -60.83 -9.93
N THR A 487 -27.47 -61.77 -10.61
CA THR A 487 -27.62 -63.16 -10.17
C THR A 487 -26.99 -64.12 -11.17
N GLN A 488 -26.36 -65.16 -10.64
CA GLN A 488 -25.79 -66.27 -11.42
C GLN A 488 -26.21 -67.59 -10.77
N ALA A 489 -26.36 -68.64 -11.59
CA ALA A 489 -26.79 -69.95 -11.15
C ALA A 489 -25.80 -71.02 -11.62
N PHE A 490 -25.18 -71.77 -10.73
CA PHE A 490 -24.20 -72.80 -11.07
C PHE A 490 -24.75 -74.23 -10.94
N GLY A 491 -25.93 -74.41 -10.35
CA GLY A 491 -26.42 -75.74 -9.99
C GLY A 491 -25.37 -76.46 -9.15
N LYS A 492 -24.98 -77.67 -9.56
CA LYS A 492 -23.96 -78.48 -8.86
C LYS A 492 -22.56 -78.44 -9.49
N GLU A 493 -22.31 -77.54 -10.45
CA GLU A 493 -21.06 -77.50 -11.23
C GLU A 493 -19.87 -76.96 -10.41
N GLN A 494 -20.13 -76.04 -9.47
CA GLN A 494 -19.11 -75.42 -8.61
C GLN A 494 -19.27 -75.85 -7.14
N ASN A 495 -19.36 -77.17 -6.93
CA ASN A 495 -19.43 -77.72 -5.59
C ASN A 495 -18.05 -77.82 -4.95
N LEU A 496 -17.99 -77.44 -3.68
CA LEU A 496 -16.85 -77.62 -2.80
C LEU A 496 -16.60 -79.11 -2.57
N SER A 497 -15.33 -79.50 -2.66
CA SER A 497 -14.86 -80.84 -2.30
C SER A 497 -14.88 -81.05 -0.79
N ASP A 498 -14.78 -82.31 -0.37
CA ASP A 498 -14.70 -82.68 1.03
C ASP A 498 -13.53 -81.98 1.75
N ASP A 499 -12.38 -81.85 1.10
CA ASP A 499 -11.19 -81.20 1.68
C ASP A 499 -11.35 -79.69 1.77
N GLN A 500 -11.91 -79.04 0.75
CA GLN A 500 -12.23 -77.61 0.81
C GLN A 500 -13.20 -77.29 1.96
N VAL A 501 -14.19 -78.16 2.19
CA VAL A 501 -15.13 -77.99 3.30
C VAL A 501 -14.44 -78.19 4.65
N LYS A 502 -13.51 -79.17 4.78
CA LYS A 502 -12.71 -79.34 6.00
C LYS A 502 -11.89 -78.09 6.30
N ASP A 503 -11.24 -77.51 5.30
CA ASP A 503 -10.44 -76.29 5.46
C ASP A 503 -11.30 -75.10 5.88
N LEU A 504 -12.49 -74.96 5.28
CA LEU A 504 -13.43 -73.90 5.65
C LEU A 504 -13.92 -74.06 7.10
N ILE A 505 -14.19 -75.30 7.55
CA ILE A 505 -14.52 -75.58 8.96
C ILE A 505 -13.32 -75.24 9.84
N ALA A 506 -12.10 -75.59 9.42
CA ALA A 506 -10.87 -75.30 10.13
C ALA A 506 -10.62 -73.78 10.31
N GLN A 507 -11.11 -72.96 9.39
CA GLN A 507 -10.97 -71.51 9.44
C GLN A 507 -12.20 -70.78 10.00
N ASN A 508 -13.28 -71.51 10.30
CA ASN A 508 -14.53 -70.90 10.76
C ASN A 508 -14.43 -70.54 12.26
N PRO A 509 -14.46 -69.26 12.64
CA PRO A 509 -14.36 -68.85 14.04
C PRO A 509 -15.59 -69.26 14.86
N ASN A 510 -16.70 -69.61 14.21
CA ASN A 510 -17.95 -70.00 14.87
C ASN A 510 -18.01 -71.51 15.19
N VAL A 511 -16.90 -72.23 15.19
CA VAL A 511 -16.84 -73.66 15.54
C VAL A 511 -15.72 -73.89 16.55
N SER A 512 -16.07 -74.32 17.75
CA SER A 512 -15.09 -74.72 18.77
C SER A 512 -14.36 -76.00 18.38
N GLU A 513 -13.19 -76.25 18.95
CA GLU A 513 -12.39 -77.46 18.63
C GLU A 513 -13.16 -78.76 18.87
N ALA A 514 -13.91 -78.84 19.98
CA ALA A 514 -14.75 -79.99 20.28
C ALA A 514 -15.89 -80.20 19.27
N GLN A 515 -16.48 -79.11 18.75
CA GLN A 515 -17.52 -79.19 17.72
C GLN A 515 -16.95 -79.61 16.35
N ARG A 516 -15.70 -79.25 16.03
CA ARG A 516 -15.06 -79.60 14.74
C ARG A 516 -15.01 -81.09 14.54
N GLN A 517 -14.59 -81.84 15.57
CA GLN A 517 -14.51 -83.28 15.48
C GLN A 517 -15.87 -83.93 15.21
N ALA A 518 -16.93 -83.46 15.90
CA ALA A 518 -18.30 -83.95 15.70
C ALA A 518 -18.87 -83.59 14.31
N VAL A 519 -18.49 -82.44 13.75
CA VAL A 519 -18.86 -82.02 12.39
C VAL A 519 -18.13 -82.87 11.34
N ILE A 520 -16.85 -83.18 11.57
CA ILE A 520 -16.04 -84.02 10.69
C ILE A 520 -16.57 -85.46 10.64
N GLU A 521 -17.04 -86.01 11.75
CA GLU A 521 -17.69 -87.34 11.74
C GLU A 521 -18.95 -87.40 10.84
N ARG A 522 -19.54 -86.24 10.53
CA ARG A 522 -20.70 -86.08 9.64
C ARG A 522 -20.35 -85.43 8.31
N MET A 523 -19.08 -85.45 7.88
CA MET A 523 -18.60 -84.75 6.67
C MET A 523 -19.51 -84.91 5.44
N PRO A 524 -19.99 -86.11 5.06
CA PRO A 524 -20.84 -86.25 3.87
C PRO A 524 -22.12 -85.39 3.92
N THR A 525 -22.65 -85.18 5.12
CA THR A 525 -23.81 -84.32 5.37
C THR A 525 -23.44 -82.84 5.27
N ILE A 526 -22.31 -82.47 5.86
CA ILE A 526 -21.83 -81.09 5.94
C ILE A 526 -21.41 -80.58 4.55
N VAL A 527 -20.75 -81.41 3.74
CA VAL A 527 -20.39 -81.08 2.35
C VAL A 527 -21.63 -80.78 1.51
N LEU A 528 -22.70 -81.57 1.69
CA LEU A 528 -23.96 -81.25 1.02
C LEU A 528 -24.50 -79.90 1.49
N ALA A 529 -24.41 -79.61 2.79
CA ALA A 529 -24.92 -78.38 3.37
C ALA A 529 -24.15 -77.13 2.89
N TYR A 530 -22.83 -77.17 2.90
CA TYR A 530 -21.96 -76.13 2.34
C TYR A 530 -22.21 -75.86 0.85
N ASN A 531 -22.69 -76.86 0.10
CA ASN A 531 -23.01 -76.71 -1.32
C ASN A 531 -24.43 -76.24 -1.60
N ARG A 532 -25.24 -76.03 -0.57
CA ARG A 532 -26.53 -75.33 -0.68
C ARG A 532 -26.35 -73.88 -0.24
N ARG A 533 -25.75 -73.06 -1.10
CA ARG A 533 -25.38 -71.69 -0.74
C ARG A 533 -25.60 -70.69 -1.87
N VAL A 534 -25.50 -69.42 -1.51
CA VAL A 534 -25.28 -68.28 -2.40
C VAL A 534 -23.98 -67.60 -1.96
N ASP A 535 -23.01 -67.55 -2.86
CA ASP A 535 -21.78 -66.77 -2.69
C ASP A 535 -22.05 -65.34 -3.20
N LEU A 536 -21.46 -64.33 -2.54
CA LEU A 536 -21.56 -62.94 -2.98
C LEU A 536 -20.17 -62.46 -3.43
N THR A 537 -20.12 -61.77 -4.57
CA THR A 537 -18.88 -61.18 -5.09
C THR A 537 -19.10 -59.71 -5.37
N LEU A 538 -18.24 -58.85 -4.81
CA LEU A 538 -18.16 -57.44 -5.19
C LEU A 538 -17.37 -57.33 -6.48
N SER A 539 -18.06 -57.16 -7.62
CA SER A 539 -17.44 -57.29 -8.94
C SER A 539 -16.38 -56.22 -9.21
N THR A 540 -16.50 -55.04 -8.59
CA THR A 540 -15.54 -53.93 -8.74
C THR A 540 -14.17 -54.22 -8.12
N THR A 541 -14.10 -55.07 -7.10
CA THR A 541 -12.84 -55.41 -6.41
C THR A 541 -12.46 -56.87 -6.58
N GLY A 542 -13.36 -57.72 -7.09
CA GLY A 542 -13.23 -59.17 -7.10
C GLY A 542 -13.34 -59.81 -5.71
N GLN A 543 -13.73 -59.04 -4.70
CA GLN A 543 -13.83 -59.57 -3.33
C GLN A 543 -14.96 -60.60 -3.23
N GLU A 544 -14.64 -61.81 -2.79
CA GLU A 544 -15.62 -62.87 -2.53
C GLU A 544 -16.07 -62.89 -1.06
N SER A 545 -17.30 -63.35 -0.84
CA SER A 545 -17.84 -63.62 0.48
C SER A 545 -17.10 -64.76 1.17
N ALA A 546 -16.87 -64.64 2.46
CA ALA A 546 -16.37 -65.74 3.26
C ALA A 546 -17.41 -66.86 3.37
N ARG A 547 -17.05 -68.08 2.96
CA ARG A 547 -17.89 -69.29 3.03
C ARG A 547 -17.92 -69.86 4.46
N GLN A 548 -18.37 -69.05 5.40
CA GLN A 548 -18.49 -69.41 6.81
C GLN A 548 -19.87 -69.96 7.12
N TYR A 549 -19.97 -71.27 7.29
CA TYR A 549 -21.23 -71.93 7.62
C TYR A 549 -21.70 -71.62 9.05
N PRO A 550 -23.01 -71.39 9.27
CA PRO A 550 -23.53 -70.96 10.58
C PRO A 550 -23.78 -72.13 11.54
N PHE A 551 -22.73 -72.66 12.17
CA PHE A 551 -22.86 -73.81 13.07
C PHE A 551 -23.57 -73.53 14.42
N ASN A 552 -23.55 -72.28 14.87
CA ASN A 552 -24.06 -71.87 16.19
C ASN A 552 -25.38 -71.09 16.11
N THR A 553 -26.13 -71.21 15.02
CA THR A 553 -27.43 -70.55 14.89
C THR A 553 -28.57 -71.47 15.27
N ASP A 554 -29.67 -70.91 15.77
CA ASP A 554 -30.86 -71.66 16.20
C ASP A 554 -31.47 -72.51 15.07
N ASP A 555 -31.23 -72.11 13.82
CA ASP A 555 -31.74 -72.75 12.63
C ASP A 555 -30.74 -73.70 11.93
N TYR A 556 -29.54 -73.89 12.50
CA TYR A 556 -28.51 -74.80 11.99
C TYR A 556 -29.04 -76.20 11.68
N ALA A 557 -29.87 -76.77 12.58
CA ALA A 557 -30.44 -78.09 12.42
C ALA A 557 -31.26 -78.23 11.12
N ARG A 558 -31.94 -77.16 10.70
CA ARG A 558 -32.71 -77.12 9.45
C ARG A 558 -31.81 -76.96 8.22
N LEU A 559 -30.72 -76.23 8.36
CA LEU A 559 -29.75 -76.06 7.29
C LEU A 559 -28.99 -77.36 7.00
N VAL A 560 -28.64 -78.15 8.03
CA VAL A 560 -27.85 -79.38 7.88
C VAL A 560 -28.70 -80.63 7.55
N ASP A 561 -30.02 -80.57 7.73
CA ASP A 561 -30.93 -81.67 7.46
C ASP A 561 -30.87 -82.15 6.01
N ARG A 562 -30.55 -83.44 5.83
CA ARG A 562 -30.44 -84.11 4.53
C ARG A 562 -31.76 -84.52 3.94
N ASN A 563 -32.77 -84.76 4.77
CA ASN A 563 -34.10 -85.17 4.33
C ASN A 563 -34.99 -83.94 4.03
N GLY A 564 -34.52 -82.76 4.44
CA GLY A 564 -35.28 -81.52 4.38
C GLY A 564 -36.31 -81.45 5.51
N PRO A 565 -36.79 -80.23 5.86
CA PRO A 565 -37.74 -80.08 6.95
C PRO A 565 -38.97 -80.96 6.71
N ALA A 566 -39.31 -81.78 7.71
CA ALA A 566 -40.48 -82.66 7.68
C ALA A 566 -41.70 -81.88 7.18
N LYS A 567 -42.46 -82.45 6.24
CA LYS A 567 -43.70 -81.84 5.75
C LYS A 567 -44.57 -81.50 6.95
N ALA A 568 -44.68 -80.22 7.30
CA ALA A 568 -45.85 -79.73 8.03
C ALA A 568 -47.06 -80.14 7.17
N GLY A 569 -47.96 -80.93 7.76
CA GLY A 569 -49.00 -81.64 7.03
C GLY A 569 -49.94 -80.72 6.25
N GLY A 570 -50.53 -81.29 5.20
CA GLY A 570 -51.83 -80.83 4.71
C GLY A 570 -51.84 -80.02 3.41
N VAL A 571 -51.88 -80.74 2.29
CA VAL A 571 -52.72 -80.50 1.10
C VAL A 571 -52.72 -79.11 0.45
N GLU A 572 -52.12 -79.01 -0.74
CA GLU A 572 -52.84 -78.55 -1.93
C GLU A 572 -52.11 -79.04 -3.20
N LEU A 573 -52.47 -80.23 -3.67
CA LEU A 573 -52.30 -80.62 -5.07
C LEU A 573 -53.70 -80.61 -5.66
N ALA A 574 -53.98 -79.55 -6.40
CA ALA A 574 -55.18 -79.38 -7.18
C ALA A 574 -55.32 -80.53 -8.19
N ALA A 575 -56.24 -81.43 -7.87
CA ALA A 575 -56.88 -82.32 -8.82
C ALA A 575 -58.35 -82.48 -8.42
N GLU A 576 -59.12 -81.38 -8.52
CA GLU A 576 -60.55 -81.48 -8.78
C GLU A 576 -61.05 -80.21 -9.50
N ARG A 577 -61.04 -80.28 -10.83
CA ARG A 577 -61.98 -79.47 -11.63
C ARG A 577 -63.35 -80.13 -11.49
N ALA A 578 -64.26 -79.52 -10.73
CA ALA A 578 -65.67 -79.34 -11.10
C ALA A 578 -66.52 -78.87 -9.90
N LYS A 579 -66.79 -77.56 -9.83
CA LYS A 579 -68.12 -76.96 -9.59
C LYS A 579 -67.99 -75.42 -9.51
N MET A 580 -68.56 -74.76 -10.53
CA MET A 580 -69.33 -73.50 -10.51
C MET A 580 -69.23 -72.68 -9.21
N LYS A 581 -68.79 -71.41 -9.20
CA LYS A 581 -69.28 -70.24 -9.94
C LYS A 581 -68.25 -69.10 -9.83
#